data_AF-A0A1V4QBB9-F1
#
_entry.id   AF-A0A1V4QBB9-F1
#
_cell.length_a   1.000
_cell.length_b   1.000
_cell.length_c   1.000
_cell.angle_alpha   90.00
_cell.angle_beta   90.00
_cell.angle_gamma   90.00
#
_symmetry.space_group_name_H-M   'P 1'
#
loop_
_entity.id
_entity.type
_entity.pdbx_description
1 polymer ?
#
loop_
_entity_poly.entity_id
_entity_poly.type
_entity_poly.pdbx_seq_one_letter_code
_entity_poly.pdbx_strand_id
1 'polypeptide(L)'
;LACRSAAVGQLVDLDDAQSLLAVDPVRQALADNHDRRLAPILDHDRLQGTALHRSLLAYLEANGNWGSAATALGVHRHTLRSRIERVEDMLAIDLADARTRAELLLMMLGADA
;
A
#
# COMPACT_ATOMS: atom_id res chain seq x y z
N LEU A 1 21.00 14.32 -0.04
CA LEU A 1 20.12 13.25 0.48
C LEU A 1 19.34 13.84 1.65
N ALA A 2 18.21 14.49 1.37
CA ALA A 2 17.39 15.09 2.42
C ALA A 2 16.14 14.21 2.58
N CYS A 3 16.16 13.31 3.56
CA CYS A 3 14.90 12.81 4.12
C CYS A 3 14.22 14.01 4.77
N ARG A 4 13.11 14.46 4.17
CA ARG A 4 12.17 15.38 4.81
C ARG A 4 10.90 14.61 5.12
N SER A 5 11.03 13.64 6.02
CA SER A 5 9.89 13.31 6.88
C SER A 5 9.62 14.53 7.74
N ALA A 6 8.36 14.79 8.10
CA ALA A 6 8.04 15.76 9.15
C ALA A 6 8.95 15.51 10.38
N ALA A 7 9.47 16.58 10.98
CA ALA A 7 10.36 16.44 12.13
C ALA A 7 9.60 15.70 13.25
N VAL A 8 10.27 14.74 13.90
CA VAL A 8 9.74 14.07 15.09
C VAL A 8 9.28 15.14 16.09
N GLY A 9 7.99 15.15 16.42
CA GLY A 9 7.39 16.15 17.33
C GLY A 9 6.60 17.27 16.66
N GLN A 10 6.42 17.26 15.34
CA GLN A 10 5.54 18.24 14.68
C GLN A 10 4.07 17.92 14.97
N LEU A 11 3.38 18.86 15.63
CA LEU A 11 1.93 18.79 15.81
C LEU A 11 1.24 19.20 14.52
N VAL A 12 0.24 18.43 14.12
CA VAL A 12 -0.60 18.73 12.96
C VAL A 12 -2.02 18.87 13.45
N ASP A 13 -2.61 20.02 13.15
CA ASP A 13 -4.02 20.27 13.42
C ASP A 13 -4.86 19.50 12.39
N LEU A 14 -5.81 18.70 12.88
CA LEU A 14 -6.72 17.90 12.07
C LEU A 14 -8.16 18.39 12.18
N ASP A 15 -8.45 19.44 12.97
CA ASP A 15 -9.81 19.86 13.28
C ASP A 15 -10.60 20.28 12.03
N ASP A 16 -9.92 20.83 11.02
CA ASP A 16 -10.52 21.21 9.72
C ASP A 16 -10.23 20.18 8.60
N ALA A 17 -9.50 19.10 8.89
CA ALA A 17 -9.10 18.13 7.88
C ALA A 17 -10.23 17.13 7.60
N GLN A 18 -10.90 17.28 6.46
CA GLN A 18 -11.91 16.32 5.99
C GLN A 18 -11.31 14.97 5.56
N SER A 19 -9.99 14.91 5.33
CA SER A 19 -9.27 13.70 4.94
C SER A 19 -7.85 13.72 5.48
N LEU A 20 -7.41 12.60 6.08
CA LEU A 20 -6.01 12.41 6.50
C LEU A 20 -5.04 12.52 5.32
N LEU A 21 -5.46 12.05 4.15
CA LEU A 21 -4.66 12.15 2.95
C LEU A 21 -4.63 13.59 2.42
N ALA A 22 -5.47 14.53 2.87
CA ALA A 22 -5.36 15.93 2.44
C ALA A 22 -4.27 16.71 3.20
N VAL A 23 -3.74 16.12 4.27
CA VAL A 23 -2.77 16.76 5.17
C VAL A 23 -1.36 16.40 4.72
N ASP A 24 -0.62 17.38 4.20
CA ASP A 24 0.68 17.14 3.55
C ASP A 24 1.72 16.42 4.42
N PRO A 25 1.93 16.78 5.71
CA PRO A 25 2.85 16.02 6.56
C PRO A 25 2.46 14.56 6.73
N VAL A 26 1.15 14.26 6.79
CA VAL A 26 0.63 12.89 6.93
C VAL A 26 0.82 12.13 5.61
N ARG A 27 0.46 12.74 4.48
CA ARG A 27 0.68 12.19 3.14
C ARG A 27 2.15 11.86 2.91
N GLN A 28 3.06 12.80 3.20
CA GLN A 28 4.49 12.59 3.04
C GLN A 28 5.01 11.46 3.93
N ALA A 29 4.56 11.40 5.19
CA ALA A 29 4.93 10.31 6.08
C ALA A 29 4.45 8.94 5.54
N LEU A 30 3.25 8.88 4.95
CA LEU A 30 2.73 7.66 4.33
C LEU A 30 3.53 7.26 3.09
N ALA A 31 3.87 8.22 2.22
CA ALA A 31 4.70 8.00 1.03
C ALA A 31 6.12 7.50 1.40
N ASP A 32 6.75 8.13 2.40
CA ASP A 32 8.07 7.70 2.89
C ASP A 32 8.03 6.27 3.46
N ASN A 33 6.94 5.90 4.14
CA ASN A 33 6.75 4.54 4.64
C ASN A 33 6.44 3.55 3.51
N HIS A 34 5.66 3.95 2.50
CA HIS A 34 5.42 3.15 1.30
C HIS A 34 6.74 2.77 0.63
N ASP A 35 7.59 3.76 0.33
CA ASP A 35 8.84 3.52 -0.38
C ASP A 35 9.77 2.57 0.39
N ARG A 36 9.83 2.73 1.71
CA ARG A 36 10.64 1.85 2.57
C ARG A 36 10.06 0.45 2.71
N ARG A 37 8.76 0.33 2.97
CA ARG A 37 8.11 -0.95 3.31
C ARG A 37 7.86 -1.79 2.05
N LEU A 38 7.55 -1.14 0.92
CA LEU A 38 7.23 -1.82 -0.33
C LEU A 38 8.42 -1.93 -1.29
N ALA A 39 9.59 -1.38 -0.96
CA ALA A 39 10.82 -1.56 -1.74
C ALA A 39 11.06 -3.01 -2.21
N PRO A 40 10.92 -4.06 -1.36
CA PRO A 40 11.12 -5.44 -1.81
C PRO A 40 10.16 -5.86 -2.94
N ILE A 41 8.91 -5.39 -2.91
CA ILE A 41 7.90 -5.67 -3.94
C ILE A 41 8.20 -4.90 -5.22
N LEU A 42 8.50 -3.60 -5.09
CA LEU A 42 8.81 -2.74 -6.24
C LEU A 42 10.07 -3.23 -6.99
N ASP A 43 11.10 -3.64 -6.25
CA ASP A 43 12.29 -4.23 -6.85
C ASP A 43 12.00 -5.58 -7.51
N HIS A 44 11.17 -6.42 -6.89
CA HIS A 44 10.78 -7.70 -7.48
C HIS A 44 10.00 -7.50 -8.78
N ASP A 45 9.01 -6.60 -8.80
CA ASP A 45 8.26 -6.25 -10.02
C ASP A 45 9.19 -5.73 -11.12
N ARG A 46 10.13 -4.85 -10.78
CA ARG A 46 11.12 -4.31 -11.73
C ARG A 46 12.06 -5.38 -12.29
N LEU A 47 12.52 -6.30 -11.45
CA LEU A 47 13.52 -7.31 -11.82
C LEU A 47 12.90 -8.52 -12.54
N GLN A 48 11.67 -8.90 -12.18
CA GLN A 48 11.02 -10.12 -12.67
C GLN A 48 9.86 -9.84 -13.64
N GLY A 49 9.51 -8.57 -13.87
CA GLY A 49 8.39 -8.18 -14.72
C GLY A 49 7.03 -8.62 -14.15
N THR A 50 6.93 -8.78 -12.83
CA THR A 50 5.70 -9.13 -12.15
C THR A 50 4.81 -7.89 -11.93
N ALA A 51 3.62 -8.10 -11.37
CA ALA A 51 2.66 -7.04 -11.08
C ALA A 51 2.11 -7.17 -9.66
N LEU A 52 2.99 -7.47 -8.69
CA LEU A 52 2.63 -7.69 -7.29
C LEU A 52 2.12 -6.40 -6.64
N HIS A 53 2.78 -5.26 -6.86
CA HIS A 53 2.35 -3.96 -6.32
C HIS A 53 0.94 -3.60 -6.81
N ARG A 54 0.71 -3.66 -8.12
CA ARG A 54 -0.61 -3.42 -8.71
C ARG A 54 -1.67 -4.42 -8.22
N SER A 55 -1.28 -5.69 -8.02
CA SER A 55 -2.20 -6.71 -7.54
C SER A 55 -2.59 -6.49 -6.08
N LEU A 56 -1.64 -6.05 -5.25
CA LEU A 56 -1.86 -5.65 -3.87
C LEU A 56 -2.83 -4.47 -3.80
N LEU A 57 -2.59 -3.39 -4.56
CA LEU A 57 -3.48 -2.22 -4.58
C LEU A 57 -4.93 -2.62 -4.88
N ALA A 58 -5.15 -3.34 -5.98
CA ALA A 58 -6.49 -3.76 -6.37
C ALA A 58 -7.15 -4.69 -5.33
N TYR A 59 -6.38 -5.54 -4.65
CA TYR A 59 -6.88 -6.36 -3.55
C TYR A 59 -7.31 -5.52 -2.34
N LEU A 60 -6.53 -4.50 -1.99
CA LEU A 60 -6.81 -3.60 -0.86
C LEU A 60 -7.98 -2.66 -1.17
N GLU A 61 -8.07 -2.09 -2.37
CA GLU A 61 -9.20 -1.27 -2.83
C GLU A 61 -10.51 -2.07 -2.85
N ALA A 62 -10.44 -3.36 -3.16
CA ALA A 62 -11.57 -4.29 -3.06
C ALA A 62 -11.86 -4.75 -1.62
N ASN A 63 -11.22 -4.16 -0.60
CA ASN A 63 -11.32 -4.53 0.81
C ASN A 63 -11.09 -6.04 1.07
N GLY A 64 -10.15 -6.63 0.34
CA GLY A 64 -9.80 -8.05 0.42
C GLY A 64 -10.72 -8.99 -0.36
N ASN A 65 -11.65 -8.47 -1.17
CA ASN A 65 -12.52 -9.30 -2.00
C ASN A 65 -11.77 -9.82 -3.24
N TRP A 66 -11.44 -11.10 -3.23
CA TRP A 66 -10.77 -11.80 -4.32
C TRP A 66 -11.47 -11.67 -5.68
N GLY A 67 -12.79 -11.74 -5.71
CA GLY A 67 -13.57 -11.72 -6.95
C GLY A 67 -13.56 -10.33 -7.60
N SER A 68 -13.83 -9.29 -6.80
CA SER A 68 -13.82 -7.90 -7.28
C SER A 68 -12.42 -7.48 -7.73
N ALA A 69 -11.39 -7.78 -6.95
CA ALA A 69 -10.00 -7.45 -7.29
C ALA A 69 -9.52 -8.18 -8.56
N ALA A 70 -9.81 -9.48 -8.69
CA ALA A 70 -9.44 -10.26 -9.87
C ALA A 70 -10.14 -9.72 -11.13
N THR A 71 -11.41 -9.33 -11.01
CA THR A 71 -12.19 -8.70 -12.09
C THR A 71 -11.59 -7.36 -12.49
N ALA A 72 -11.25 -6.50 -11.53
CA ALA A 72 -10.64 -5.19 -11.79
C ALA A 72 -9.26 -5.31 -12.49
N LEU A 73 -8.50 -6.36 -12.19
CA LEU A 73 -7.21 -6.65 -12.81
C LEU A 73 -7.31 -7.41 -14.14
N GLY A 74 -8.48 -7.96 -14.48
CA GLY A 74 -8.65 -8.85 -15.64
C GLY A 74 -7.87 -10.17 -15.54
N VAL A 75 -7.69 -10.70 -14.31
CA VAL A 75 -6.96 -11.95 -14.06
C VAL A 75 -7.85 -13.00 -13.40
N HIS A 76 -7.42 -14.25 -13.41
CA HIS A 76 -8.10 -15.30 -12.63
C HIS A 76 -7.84 -15.13 -11.13
N ARG A 77 -8.85 -15.45 -10.30
CA ARG A 77 -8.74 -15.42 -8.82
C ARG A 77 -7.55 -16.21 -8.26
N HIS A 78 -7.18 -17.32 -8.92
CA HIS A 78 -6.06 -18.16 -8.50
C HIS A 78 -4.71 -17.46 -8.73
N THR A 79 -4.58 -16.75 -9.86
CA THR A 79 -3.41 -15.91 -10.14
C THR A 79 -3.31 -14.73 -9.17
N LEU A 80 -4.44 -14.09 -8.85
CA LEU A 80 -4.43 -13.03 -7.83
C LEU A 80 -4.00 -13.59 -6.48
N ARG A 81 -4.57 -14.73 -6.07
CA ARG A 81 -4.21 -15.38 -4.80
C ARG A 81 -2.72 -15.66 -4.69
N SER A 82 -2.11 -16.31 -5.70
CA SER A 82 -0.68 -16.61 -5.65
C SER A 82 0.19 -15.36 -5.58
N ARG A 83 -0.24 -14.25 -6.20
CA ARG A 83 0.45 -12.95 -6.09
C ARG A 83 0.32 -12.36 -4.69
N ILE A 84 -0.85 -12.43 -4.07
CA ILE A 84 -1.08 -11.90 -2.73
C ILE A 84 -0.36 -12.75 -1.67
N GLU A 85 -0.40 -14.07 -1.76
CA GLU A 85 0.38 -14.98 -0.89
C GLU A 85 1.88 -14.65 -1.00
N ARG A 86 2.37 -14.41 -2.22
CA ARG A 86 3.76 -13.98 -2.43
C ARG A 86 4.08 -12.64 -1.76
N VAL A 87 3.15 -11.70 -1.77
CA VAL A 87 3.29 -10.40 -1.09
C VAL A 87 3.34 -10.59 0.43
N GLU A 88 2.46 -11.42 0.98
CA GLU A 88 2.45 -11.76 2.42
C GLU A 88 3.79 -12.35 2.86
N ASP A 89 4.32 -13.29 2.08
CA ASP A 89 5.64 -13.90 2.33
C ASP A 89 6.77 -12.86 2.27
N MET A 90 6.76 -11.99 1.26
CA MET A 90 7.82 -11.00 1.05
C MET A 90 7.85 -9.90 2.12
N LEU A 91 6.69 -9.53 2.65
CA LEU A 91 6.57 -8.51 3.70
C LEU A 91 6.48 -9.10 5.12
N ALA A 92 6.38 -10.42 5.24
CA ALA A 92 6.13 -11.14 6.49
C ALA A 92 4.91 -10.57 7.26
N ILE A 93 3.77 -10.47 6.56
CA ILE A 93 2.51 -9.93 7.07
C ILE A 93 1.35 -10.90 6.89
N ASP A 94 0.23 -10.61 7.56
CA ASP A 94 -1.05 -11.28 7.36
C ASP A 94 -2.08 -10.30 6.79
N LEU A 95 -2.51 -10.51 5.55
CA LEU A 95 -3.53 -9.69 4.89
C LEU A 95 -4.95 -10.13 5.23
N ALA A 96 -5.16 -11.20 5.99
CA ALA A 96 -6.45 -11.49 6.61
C ALA A 96 -6.80 -10.48 7.73
N ASP A 97 -5.79 -9.88 8.37
CA ASP A 97 -5.98 -8.78 9.33
C ASP A 97 -6.42 -7.49 8.64
N ALA A 98 -7.59 -6.99 9.06
CA ALA A 98 -8.16 -5.75 8.55
C ALA A 98 -7.30 -4.53 8.85
N ARG A 99 -6.59 -4.51 9.99
CA ARG A 99 -5.72 -3.39 10.35
C ARG A 99 -4.50 -3.32 9.43
N THR A 100 -3.87 -4.46 9.18
CA THR A 100 -2.75 -4.58 8.23
C THR A 100 -3.17 -4.11 6.82
N ARG A 101 -4.35 -4.54 6.34
CA ARG A 101 -4.88 -4.06 5.05
C ARG A 101 -5.10 -2.55 5.02
N ALA A 102 -5.72 -1.99 6.06
CA ALA A 102 -5.98 -0.55 6.13
C ALA A 102 -4.69 0.28 6.18
N GLU A 103 -3.69 -0.16 6.95
CA GLU A 103 -2.38 0.49 7.01
C GLU A 103 -1.71 0.51 5.64
N LEU A 104 -1.65 -0.63 4.94
CA LEU A 104 -1.06 -0.70 3.61
C LEU A 104 -1.82 0.12 2.58
N LEU A 105 -3.15 0.11 2.62
CA LEU A 105 -3.96 0.91 1.70
C LEU A 105 -3.66 2.40 1.86
N LEU A 106 -3.57 2.89 3.10
CA LEU A 106 -3.23 4.29 3.37
C LEU A 106 -1.81 4.63 2.90
N MET A 107 -0.84 3.73 3.10
CA MET A 107 0.53 3.93 2.60
C MET A 107 0.55 4.04 1.07
N MET A 108 -0.16 3.15 0.37
CA MET A 108 -0.21 3.17 -1.11
C MET A 108 -0.91 4.43 -1.64
N LEU A 109 -2.08 4.78 -1.07
CA LEU A 109 -2.80 5.99 -1.47
C LEU A 109 -2.04 7.28 -1.18
N GLY A 110 -1.20 7.30 -0.13
CA GLY A 110 -0.33 8.43 0.17
C GLY A 110 0.81 8.63 -0.83
N ALA A 111 1.24 7.56 -1.52
CA ALA A 111 2.29 7.60 -2.53
C ALA A 111 1.78 7.92 -3.94
N ASP A 112 0.51 7.62 -4.23
CA ASP A 112 -0.14 7.86 -5.54
C ASP A 112 -0.72 9.28 -5.71
N ALA A 113 -0.69 10.11 -4.65
CA ALA A 113 -1.36 11.42 -4.57
C ALA A 113 -0.48 12.63 -4.95
#